data_AF-K0TFB1-F1
#
_entry.id   AF-K0TFB1-F1
#
_cell.length_a   1.000
_cell.length_b   1.000
_cell.length_c   1.000
_cell.angle_alpha   90.00
_cell.angle_beta   90.00
_cell.angle_gamma   90.00
#
_symmetry.space_group_name_H-M   'P 1'
#
loop_
_entity.id
_entity.type
_entity.pdbx_description
1 polymer ?
#
loop_
_entity_poly.entity_id
_entity_poly.type
_entity_poly.pdbx_seq_one_letter_code
_entity_poly.pdbx_strand_id
1 'polypeptide(L)'
;SQEGFCPQIDTSCSAVNTCRTCSGFSDKGGECVELDYFPNATVAEYGEVGDGIMDLFSSQEKKVHQIKAEIYARGPVATTINANPLRDYEGDILDDASAGTQTNHIVSITGFGKDEKTGQEYWIIRNSWGEYWGNMGFAKIASGKNMLGIEDHVAWVTPGQFTVENVPCSEDGKICGGEAQLPKDGEPKKRSRFVGMEYLDPSFEILARKADKQAVKAASLRASKK
;
A
#
# COMPACT_ATOMS: atom_id res chain seq x y z
N SER A 1 -13.18 6.55 -26.79
CA SER A 1 -12.60 7.91 -26.66
C SER A 1 -11.83 8.22 -27.93
N GLN A 2 -11.67 9.48 -28.33
CA GLN A 2 -10.61 9.88 -29.28
C GLN A 2 -9.41 10.51 -28.55
N GLU A 3 -9.47 10.57 -27.22
CA GLU A 3 -8.38 11.02 -26.38
C GLU A 3 -7.49 9.81 -26.04
N GLY A 4 -6.32 9.74 -26.69
CA GLY A 4 -5.30 8.72 -26.43
C GLY A 4 -3.99 9.02 -27.16
N PHE A 5 -2.86 8.83 -26.47
CA PHE A 5 -1.50 9.16 -26.96
C PHE A 5 -0.91 8.14 -27.94
N CYS A 6 -1.65 7.10 -28.31
CA CYS A 6 -1.16 6.02 -29.18
C CYS A 6 -2.09 5.84 -30.39
N PRO A 7 -1.73 6.31 -31.59
CA PRO A 7 -2.58 6.26 -32.78
C PRO A 7 -2.87 4.84 -33.29
N GLN A 8 -2.18 3.83 -32.77
CA GLN A 8 -2.39 2.42 -33.12
C GLN A 8 -3.23 1.64 -32.10
N ILE A 9 -3.72 2.30 -31.05
CA ILE A 9 -4.52 1.65 -30.01
C ILE A 9 -5.96 2.10 -30.15
N ASP A 10 -6.86 1.15 -30.38
CA ASP A 10 -8.29 1.42 -30.28
C ASP A 10 -8.65 1.73 -28.82
N THR A 11 -9.12 2.95 -28.58
CA THR A 11 -9.59 3.42 -27.27
C THR A 11 -11.11 3.56 -27.23
N SER A 12 -11.82 2.91 -28.16
CA SER A 12 -13.28 2.77 -28.11
C SER A 12 -13.71 2.15 -26.78
N CYS A 13 -14.91 2.52 -26.30
CA CYS A 13 -15.46 1.98 -25.06
C CYS A 13 -16.01 0.57 -25.31
N SER A 14 -15.10 -0.40 -25.44
CA SER A 14 -15.39 -1.83 -25.59
C SER A 14 -15.09 -2.57 -24.27
N ALA A 15 -15.63 -3.78 -24.09
CA ALA A 15 -15.37 -4.59 -22.89
C ALA A 15 -13.86 -4.84 -22.69
N VAL A 16 -13.16 -5.22 -23.77
CA VAL A 16 -11.71 -5.42 -23.82
C VAL A 16 -10.93 -4.14 -23.46
N ASN A 17 -11.40 -2.96 -23.86
CA ASN A 17 -10.75 -1.70 -23.52
C ASN A 17 -11.14 -1.14 -22.13
N THR A 18 -12.15 -1.72 -21.49
CA THR A 18 -12.58 -1.36 -20.13
C THR A 18 -11.75 -2.12 -19.09
N CYS A 19 -11.64 -3.45 -19.25
CA CYS A 19 -10.81 -4.29 -18.41
C CYS A 19 -10.41 -5.54 -19.21
N ARG A 20 -9.12 -5.80 -19.34
CA ARG A 20 -8.60 -7.00 -20.03
C ARG A 20 -7.39 -7.56 -19.33
N THR A 21 -7.17 -8.84 -19.58
CA THR A 21 -5.93 -9.55 -19.28
C THR A 21 -5.34 -10.07 -20.58
N CYS A 22 -4.02 -10.27 -20.62
CA CYS A 22 -3.33 -10.82 -21.79
C CYS A 22 -2.48 -12.01 -21.32
N SER A 23 -2.46 -13.08 -22.12
CA SER A 23 -1.60 -14.24 -21.82
C SER A 23 -0.11 -13.87 -21.95
N GLY A 24 0.71 -14.29 -20.99
CA GLY A 24 2.08 -13.78 -20.85
C GLY A 24 3.13 -14.40 -21.76
N PHE A 25 2.85 -15.57 -22.35
CA PHE A 25 3.89 -16.45 -22.92
C PHE A 25 3.64 -16.95 -24.35
N SER A 26 2.81 -16.27 -25.13
CA SER A 26 2.89 -16.46 -26.59
C SER A 26 3.93 -15.49 -27.14
N ASP A 27 4.64 -15.90 -28.20
CA ASP A 27 5.78 -15.18 -28.81
C ASP A 27 5.47 -13.75 -29.29
N LYS A 28 4.23 -13.26 -29.08
CA LYS A 28 3.73 -11.92 -29.43
C LYS A 28 2.75 -11.32 -28.41
N GLY A 29 2.88 -11.64 -27.11
CA GLY A 29 2.10 -10.99 -26.06
C GLY A 29 0.69 -11.57 -25.84
N GLY A 30 0.45 -12.78 -26.33
CA GLY A 30 -0.75 -13.53 -26.03
C GLY A 30 -2.00 -13.09 -26.78
N GLU A 31 -3.06 -13.88 -26.61
CA GLU A 31 -4.42 -13.38 -26.78
C GLU A 31 -4.79 -12.55 -25.54
N CYS A 32 -5.40 -11.39 -25.78
CA CYS A 32 -6.00 -10.57 -24.72
C CYS A 32 -7.51 -10.77 -24.75
N VAL A 33 -8.09 -10.99 -23.59
CA VAL A 33 -9.53 -11.20 -23.43
C VAL A 33 -10.08 -10.24 -22.38
N GLU A 34 -11.34 -9.88 -22.54
CA GLU A 34 -12.05 -9.09 -21.55
C GLU A 34 -12.14 -9.82 -20.20
N LEU A 35 -12.11 -9.03 -19.13
CA LEU A 35 -12.39 -9.50 -17.78
C LEU A 35 -13.82 -9.10 -17.42
N ASP A 36 -14.71 -10.10 -17.33
CA ASP A 36 -16.08 -9.89 -16.84
C ASP A 36 -16.12 -9.70 -15.32
N TYR A 37 -15.16 -10.32 -14.62
CA TYR A 37 -14.97 -10.21 -13.19
C TYR A 37 -13.57 -9.67 -12.90
N PHE A 38 -13.51 -8.49 -12.30
CA PHE A 38 -12.26 -7.87 -11.87
C PHE A 38 -12.36 -7.43 -10.41
N PRO A 39 -11.24 -7.47 -9.66
CA PRO A 39 -11.21 -6.90 -8.33
C PRO A 39 -11.49 -5.40 -8.45
N ASN A 40 -12.44 -4.92 -7.64
CA ASN A 40 -12.74 -3.51 -7.53
C ASN A 40 -12.56 -3.10 -6.07
N ALA A 41 -12.09 -1.88 -5.86
CA ALA A 41 -11.97 -1.28 -4.55
C ALA A 41 -12.36 0.20 -4.66
N THR A 42 -13.21 0.67 -3.76
CA THR A 42 -13.47 2.11 -3.61
C THR A 42 -12.55 2.69 -2.55
N VAL A 43 -12.40 4.02 -2.57
CA VAL A 43 -11.76 4.76 -1.48
C VAL A 43 -12.84 5.18 -0.49
N ALA A 44 -12.65 4.92 0.80
CA ALA A 44 -13.52 5.44 1.86
C ALA A 44 -13.04 6.83 2.31
N GLU A 45 -11.80 6.90 2.78
CA GLU A 45 -11.16 8.14 3.22
C GLU A 45 -9.74 8.22 2.66
N TYR A 46 -9.23 9.43 2.52
CA TYR A 46 -7.86 9.68 2.10
C TYR A 46 -7.39 11.01 2.67
N GLY A 47 -6.08 11.17 2.72
CA GLY A 47 -5.48 12.43 3.12
C GLY A 47 -3.96 12.36 3.09
N GLU A 48 -3.36 13.43 3.58
CA GLU A 48 -1.92 13.55 3.73
C GLU A 48 -1.55 13.70 5.20
N VAL A 49 -0.41 13.12 5.56
CA VAL A 49 0.18 13.29 6.90
C VAL A 49 0.92 14.63 6.92
N GLY A 50 0.46 15.55 7.77
CA GLY A 50 1.16 16.82 7.98
C GLY A 50 0.78 17.96 7.03
N ASP A 51 -0.35 17.89 6.33
CA ASP A 51 -0.69 18.87 5.28
C ASP A 51 -1.39 20.15 5.79
N GLY A 52 -0.95 20.66 6.94
CA GLY A 52 -1.50 21.87 7.56
C GLY A 52 -0.48 22.98 7.68
N ILE A 53 -0.92 24.26 7.71
CA ILE A 53 -0.02 25.41 7.94
C ILE A 53 0.78 25.31 9.25
N MET A 54 0.28 24.55 10.21
CA MET A 54 0.96 24.28 11.48
C MET A 54 2.14 23.31 11.33
N ASP A 55 2.20 22.55 10.24
CA ASP A 55 3.24 21.55 9.98
C ASP A 55 4.52 22.19 9.44
N LEU A 56 4.44 23.38 8.83
CA LEU A 56 5.59 24.23 8.52
C LEU A 56 6.42 24.58 9.77
N PHE A 57 5.81 24.51 10.96
CA PHE A 57 6.45 24.76 12.25
C PHE A 57 6.59 23.48 13.09
N SER A 58 6.27 22.31 12.53
CA SER A 58 6.39 21.03 13.24
C SER A 58 7.85 20.56 13.27
N SER A 59 8.23 19.87 14.35
CA SER A 59 9.52 19.20 14.41
C SER A 59 9.49 17.92 13.57
N GLN A 60 10.66 17.50 13.07
CA GLN A 60 10.80 16.23 12.36
C GLN A 60 10.29 15.05 13.20
N GLU A 61 10.57 15.07 14.50
CA GLU A 61 10.09 14.06 15.45
C GLU A 61 8.56 13.95 15.46
N LYS A 62 7.85 15.09 15.44
CA LYS A 62 6.40 15.12 15.41
C LYS A 62 5.86 14.53 14.11
N LYS A 63 6.48 14.86 12.97
CA LYS A 63 6.10 14.31 11.67
C LYS A 63 6.30 12.80 11.61
N VAL A 64 7.47 12.31 12.03
CA VAL A 64 7.74 10.87 12.16
C VAL A 64 6.73 10.18 13.08
N HIS A 65 6.38 10.81 14.21
CA HIS A 65 5.37 10.28 15.10
C HIS A 65 3.99 10.16 14.44
N GLN A 66 3.57 11.15 13.65
CA GLN A 66 2.31 11.10 12.91
C GLN A 66 2.30 10.01 11.84
N ILE A 67 3.40 9.85 11.09
CA ILE A 67 3.54 8.78 10.09
C ILE A 67 3.47 7.41 10.78
N LYS A 68 4.21 7.20 11.89
CA LYS A 68 4.14 5.95 12.68
C LYS A 68 2.73 5.69 13.19
N ALA A 69 2.03 6.72 13.67
CA ALA A 69 0.67 6.61 14.17
C ALA A 69 -0.31 6.23 13.05
N GLU A 70 -0.16 6.82 11.87
CA GLU A 70 -0.95 6.51 10.69
C GLU A 70 -0.79 5.05 10.26
N ILE A 71 0.48 4.61 10.13
CA ILE A 71 0.79 3.22 9.77
C ILE A 71 0.21 2.24 10.77
N TYR A 72 0.32 2.55 12.05
CA TYR A 72 -0.19 1.71 13.12
C TYR A 72 -1.72 1.64 13.14
N ALA A 73 -2.39 2.74 12.78
CA ALA A 73 -3.84 2.85 12.78
C ALA A 73 -4.45 2.17 11.54
N ARG A 74 -4.05 2.62 10.36
CA ARG A 74 -4.74 2.34 9.09
C ARG A 74 -3.92 1.55 8.09
N GLY A 75 -2.66 1.25 8.42
CA GLY A 75 -1.78 0.42 7.60
C GLY A 75 -0.87 1.24 6.68
N PRO A 76 -0.31 0.62 5.63
CA PRO A 76 0.74 1.23 4.82
C PRO A 76 0.36 2.59 4.22
N VAL A 77 1.34 3.48 4.15
CA VAL A 77 1.21 4.81 3.55
C VAL A 77 2.03 4.88 2.26
N ALA A 78 1.65 5.77 1.35
CA ALA A 78 2.41 6.08 0.14
C ALA A 78 3.28 7.31 0.38
N THR A 79 4.49 7.32 -0.18
CA THR A 79 5.40 8.47 -0.04
C THR A 79 6.30 8.66 -1.25
N THR A 80 6.75 9.89 -1.46
CA THR A 80 7.78 10.21 -2.44
C THR A 80 9.17 9.94 -1.86
N ILE A 81 10.13 9.56 -2.71
CA ILE A 81 11.51 9.28 -2.30
C ILE A 81 12.50 9.60 -3.43
N ASN A 82 13.73 9.95 -3.08
CA ASN A 82 14.86 9.94 -4.01
C ASN A 82 15.34 8.49 -4.22
N ALA A 83 15.04 7.91 -5.38
CA ALA A 83 15.40 6.55 -5.70
C ALA A 83 16.84 6.37 -6.24
N ASN A 84 17.61 7.44 -6.42
CA ASN A 84 18.98 7.29 -6.95
C ASN A 84 19.85 6.41 -6.05
N PRO A 85 19.88 6.60 -4.71
CA PRO A 85 20.67 5.74 -3.82
C PRO A 85 20.08 4.34 -3.63
N LEU A 86 18.80 4.13 -3.97
CA LEU A 86 18.14 2.82 -3.87
C LEU A 86 18.67 1.82 -4.92
N ARG A 87 19.28 2.30 -6.00
CA ARG A 87 19.83 1.42 -7.05
C ARG A 87 20.93 0.52 -6.53
N ASP A 88 21.73 1.03 -5.61
CA ASP A 88 22.91 0.36 -5.04
C ASP A 88 22.61 -0.20 -3.63
N TYR A 89 21.35 -0.43 -3.29
CA TYR A 89 20.95 -0.92 -1.98
C TYR A 89 21.31 -2.39 -1.78
N GLU A 90 22.14 -2.69 -0.78
CA GLU A 90 22.68 -4.03 -0.52
C GLU A 90 22.04 -4.77 0.69
N GLY A 91 21.09 -4.16 1.41
CA GLY A 91 20.27 -4.86 2.41
C GLY A 91 20.28 -4.31 3.85
N ASP A 92 21.19 -3.40 4.19
CA ASP A 92 21.27 -2.77 5.52
C ASP A 92 20.31 -1.58 5.69
N ILE A 93 20.38 -0.84 6.80
CA ILE A 93 19.64 0.42 6.95
C ILE A 93 20.34 1.50 6.12
N LEU A 94 19.67 2.02 5.09
CA LEU A 94 20.18 3.13 4.29
C LEU A 94 20.15 4.42 5.12
N ASP A 95 21.33 4.96 5.41
CA ASP A 95 21.54 6.18 6.22
C ASP A 95 22.66 7.04 5.62
N ASP A 96 22.52 7.40 4.34
CA ASP A 96 23.47 8.25 3.64
C ASP A 96 23.02 9.72 3.65
N ALA A 97 23.53 10.49 4.62
CA ALA A 97 23.21 11.91 4.75
C ALA A 97 23.73 12.77 3.57
N SER A 98 24.59 12.24 2.69
CA SER A 98 25.03 12.95 1.49
C SER A 98 24.01 12.85 0.35
N ALA A 99 23.06 11.93 0.45
CA ALA A 99 21.99 11.79 -0.53
C ALA A 99 21.01 12.97 -0.45
N GLY A 100 20.72 13.57 -1.61
CA GLY A 100 19.73 14.65 -1.70
C GLY A 100 18.30 14.19 -1.38
N THR A 101 17.45 15.14 -0.98
CA THR A 101 16.03 14.91 -0.67
C THR A 101 15.10 15.19 -1.86
N GLN A 102 15.62 15.55 -3.04
CA GLN A 102 14.78 15.70 -4.23
C GLN A 102 14.21 14.35 -4.65
N THR A 103 12.91 14.17 -4.40
CA THR A 103 12.20 12.93 -4.68
C THR A 103 11.90 12.78 -6.17
N ASN A 104 12.06 11.56 -6.69
CA ASN A 104 11.82 11.24 -8.11
C ASN A 104 11.08 9.90 -8.31
N HIS A 105 10.64 9.28 -7.22
CA HIS A 105 9.96 7.98 -7.20
C HIS A 105 8.93 7.94 -6.09
N ILE A 106 7.99 6.99 -6.16
CA ILE A 106 6.97 6.75 -5.13
C ILE A 106 7.10 5.31 -4.62
N VAL A 107 7.11 5.17 -3.30
CA VAL A 107 7.16 3.86 -2.61
C VAL A 107 6.09 3.80 -1.53
N SER A 108 5.91 2.63 -0.93
CA SER A 108 5.02 2.47 0.23
C SER A 108 5.82 2.22 1.50
N ILE A 109 5.55 3.00 2.55
CA ILE A 109 6.04 2.69 3.90
C ILE A 109 5.05 1.68 4.50
N THR A 110 5.53 0.46 4.72
CA THR A 110 4.72 -0.67 5.20
C THR A 110 4.88 -0.93 6.70
N GLY A 111 5.89 -0.31 7.31
CA GLY A 111 6.18 -0.48 8.73
C GLY A 111 7.36 0.35 9.17
N PHE A 112 7.73 0.20 10.44
CA PHE A 112 8.88 0.84 11.05
C PHE A 112 9.46 -0.07 12.12
N GLY A 113 10.72 0.15 12.48
CA GLY A 113 11.41 -0.63 13.49
C GLY A 113 12.55 0.15 14.12
N LYS A 114 13.23 -0.53 15.04
CA LYS A 114 14.41 -0.04 15.73
C LYS A 114 15.42 -1.18 15.78
N ASP A 115 16.63 -0.91 15.33
CA ASP A 115 17.73 -1.87 15.45
C ASP A 115 18.05 -2.08 16.94
N GLU A 116 18.06 -3.34 17.39
CA GLU A 116 18.24 -3.66 18.80
C GLU A 116 19.66 -3.39 19.30
N LYS A 117 20.66 -3.38 18.41
CA LYS A 117 22.07 -3.22 18.77
C LYS A 117 22.48 -1.76 18.77
N THR A 118 22.11 -1.02 17.73
CA THR A 118 22.50 0.39 17.55
C THR A 118 21.46 1.36 18.10
N GLY A 119 20.22 0.91 18.28
CA GLY A 119 19.09 1.76 18.63
C GLY A 119 18.61 2.64 17.47
N GLN A 120 19.13 2.45 16.26
CA GLN A 120 18.75 3.22 15.08
C GLN A 120 17.33 2.88 14.63
N GLU A 121 16.48 3.90 14.50
CA GLU A 121 15.13 3.73 13.96
C GLU A 121 15.12 3.75 12.42
N TYR A 122 14.23 2.96 11.83
CA TYR A 122 14.11 2.84 10.38
C TYR A 122 12.66 2.64 9.93
N TRP A 123 12.38 3.06 8.70
CA TRP A 123 11.21 2.71 7.92
C TRP A 123 11.43 1.41 7.17
N ILE A 124 10.37 0.62 6.99
CA ILE A 124 10.33 -0.54 6.10
C ILE A 124 9.54 -0.14 4.87
N ILE A 125 10.22 -0.05 3.73
CA ILE A 125 9.59 0.37 2.47
C ILE A 125 9.40 -0.83 1.54
N ARG A 126 8.28 -0.83 0.82
CA ARG A 126 8.03 -1.73 -0.31
C ARG A 126 8.26 -0.97 -1.61
N ASN A 127 9.12 -1.51 -2.46
CA ASN A 127 9.40 -0.97 -3.79
C ASN A 127 8.65 -1.76 -4.88
N SER A 128 8.70 -1.25 -6.10
CA SER A 128 8.01 -1.80 -7.28
C SER A 128 8.99 -2.36 -8.32
N TRP A 129 10.20 -2.74 -7.92
CA TRP A 129 11.26 -3.27 -8.80
C TRP A 129 11.40 -4.80 -8.70
N GLY A 130 10.33 -5.49 -8.29
CA GLY A 130 10.31 -6.94 -8.12
C GLY A 130 11.07 -7.43 -6.88
N GLU A 131 10.94 -8.73 -6.63
CA GLU A 131 11.50 -9.37 -5.43
C GLU A 131 13.03 -9.54 -5.51
N TYR A 132 13.62 -9.48 -6.72
CA TYR A 132 15.06 -9.61 -6.90
C TYR A 132 15.86 -8.41 -6.38
N TRP A 133 15.20 -7.28 -6.13
CA TRP A 133 15.84 -6.07 -5.64
C TRP A 133 15.76 -5.97 -4.12
N GLY A 134 16.86 -5.56 -3.48
CA GLY A 134 16.95 -5.38 -2.03
C GLY A 134 16.59 -6.63 -1.25
N ASN A 135 15.82 -6.46 -0.18
CA ASN A 135 15.36 -7.54 0.68
C ASN A 135 14.00 -8.05 0.20
N MET A 136 13.96 -8.89 -0.84
CA MET A 136 12.72 -9.41 -1.43
C MET A 136 11.75 -8.30 -1.91
N GLY A 137 12.28 -7.23 -2.49
CA GLY A 137 11.51 -6.06 -2.93
C GLY A 137 11.34 -4.98 -1.86
N PHE A 138 11.93 -5.16 -0.68
CA PHE A 138 11.87 -4.21 0.44
C PHE A 138 13.23 -3.61 0.77
N ALA A 139 13.22 -2.46 1.45
CA ALA A 139 14.41 -1.84 2.01
C ALA A 139 14.13 -1.20 3.37
N LYS A 140 15.21 -1.00 4.14
CA LYS A 140 15.18 -0.25 5.39
C LYS A 140 15.82 1.12 5.18
N ILE A 141 15.12 2.19 5.53
CA ILE A 141 15.59 3.58 5.39
C ILE A 141 15.62 4.22 6.77
N ALA A 142 16.70 4.93 7.13
CA ALA A 142 16.77 5.62 8.42
C ALA A 142 15.60 6.61 8.61
N SER A 143 14.92 6.54 9.75
CA SER A 143 13.81 7.43 10.09
C SER A 143 14.25 8.58 11.00
N GLY A 144 13.55 9.71 10.97
CA GLY A 144 13.81 10.88 11.84
C GLY A 144 14.79 11.90 11.27
N LYS A 145 15.31 11.64 10.07
CA LYS A 145 16.27 12.51 9.37
C LYS A 145 15.77 13.00 8.01
N ASN A 146 14.51 12.70 7.65
CA ASN A 146 13.97 12.88 6.31
C ASN A 146 14.89 12.31 5.21
N MET A 147 15.43 11.11 5.47
CA MET A 147 16.38 10.45 4.57
C MET A 147 15.73 10.26 3.19
N LEU A 148 16.41 10.69 2.12
CA LEU A 148 15.91 10.64 0.74
C LEU A 148 14.60 11.40 0.50
N GLY A 149 14.18 12.30 1.40
CA GLY A 149 12.90 13.03 1.30
C GLY A 149 11.67 12.18 1.66
N ILE A 150 11.86 10.99 2.25
CA ILE A 150 10.80 10.01 2.50
C ILE A 150 9.75 10.47 3.53
N GLU A 151 10.01 11.54 4.26
CA GLU A 151 9.11 12.06 5.30
C GLU A 151 8.40 13.34 4.84
N ASP A 152 8.62 13.82 3.61
CA ASP A 152 8.07 15.12 3.16
C ASP A 152 6.62 15.02 2.68
N HIS A 153 6.33 14.07 1.81
CA HIS A 153 5.01 13.89 1.20
C HIS A 153 4.53 12.47 1.48
N VAL A 154 3.63 12.34 2.45
CA VAL A 154 3.10 11.04 2.88
C VAL A 154 1.59 11.07 2.78
N ALA A 155 1.03 10.24 1.91
CA ALA A 155 -0.40 10.11 1.70
C ALA A 155 -0.90 8.78 2.28
N TRP A 156 -2.12 8.80 2.81
CA TRP A 156 -2.80 7.63 3.34
C TRP A 156 -4.18 7.49 2.71
N VAL A 157 -4.69 6.25 2.70
CA VAL A 157 -5.99 5.90 2.17
C VAL A 157 -6.58 4.75 2.96
N THR A 158 -7.88 4.79 3.22
CA THR A 158 -8.64 3.64 3.69
C THR A 158 -9.47 3.07 2.55
N PRO A 159 -9.43 1.74 2.33
CA PRO A 159 -10.32 1.13 1.37
C PRO A 159 -11.76 1.26 1.85
N GLY A 160 -12.70 1.44 0.92
CA GLY A 160 -14.13 1.34 1.18
C GLY A 160 -14.62 -0.06 0.91
N GLN A 161 -15.51 -0.21 -0.06
CA GLN A 161 -15.97 -1.53 -0.50
C GLN A 161 -14.94 -2.13 -1.44
N PHE A 162 -14.60 -3.41 -1.23
CA PHE A 162 -13.67 -4.12 -2.12
C PHE A 162 -14.11 -5.57 -2.37
N THR A 163 -13.68 -6.11 -3.51
CA THR A 163 -13.90 -7.52 -3.86
C THR A 163 -12.99 -8.43 -3.01
N VAL A 164 -13.56 -9.41 -2.32
CA VAL A 164 -12.81 -10.36 -1.47
C VAL A 164 -12.32 -11.58 -2.25
N GLU A 165 -13.12 -12.08 -3.19
CA GLU A 165 -12.77 -13.22 -4.04
C GLU A 165 -12.29 -12.72 -5.39
N ASN A 166 -11.02 -12.99 -5.71
CA ASN A 166 -10.48 -12.80 -7.05
C ASN A 166 -10.11 -14.18 -7.62
N VAL A 167 -10.55 -14.46 -8.85
CA VAL A 167 -10.10 -15.63 -9.59
C VAL A 167 -8.97 -15.15 -10.49
N PRO A 168 -7.69 -15.30 -10.08
CA PRO A 168 -6.58 -14.84 -10.90
C PRO A 168 -6.58 -15.58 -12.23
N CYS A 169 -6.24 -14.86 -13.28
CA CYS A 169 -5.95 -15.43 -14.58
C CYS A 169 -4.76 -16.40 -14.46
N SER A 170 -4.82 -17.54 -15.15
CA SER A 170 -3.65 -18.38 -15.29
C SER A 170 -2.66 -17.68 -16.20
N GLU A 171 -1.37 -17.86 -15.92
CA GLU A 171 -0.29 -17.25 -16.71
C GLU A 171 -0.36 -17.66 -18.20
N ASP A 172 -0.91 -18.84 -18.48
CA ASP A 172 -1.11 -19.39 -19.83
C ASP A 172 -2.44 -18.96 -20.50
N GLY A 173 -3.22 -18.10 -19.86
CA GLY A 173 -4.45 -17.54 -20.43
C GLY A 173 -5.69 -18.43 -20.38
N LYS A 174 -5.56 -19.71 -19.98
CA LYS A 174 -6.66 -20.70 -20.07
C LYS A 174 -7.88 -20.41 -19.21
N ILE A 175 -7.73 -19.62 -18.14
CA ILE A 175 -8.85 -19.21 -17.25
C ILE A 175 -9.13 -17.71 -17.32
N CYS A 176 -8.80 -17.08 -18.46
CA CYS A 176 -9.09 -15.67 -18.70
C CYS A 176 -10.46 -15.52 -19.39
N GLY A 177 -11.40 -14.78 -18.77
CA GLY A 177 -12.68 -14.38 -19.37
C GLY A 177 -13.83 -15.40 -19.30
N GLY A 178 -15.07 -14.90 -19.41
CA GLY A 178 -16.30 -15.71 -19.59
C GLY A 178 -16.64 -16.68 -18.45
N GLU A 179 -17.26 -17.82 -18.82
CA GLU A 179 -17.67 -18.90 -17.90
C GLU A 179 -16.49 -19.56 -17.17
N ALA A 180 -15.25 -19.40 -17.65
CA ALA A 180 -14.05 -19.95 -17.04
C ALA A 180 -13.62 -19.24 -15.74
N GLN A 181 -14.14 -18.04 -15.48
CA GLN A 181 -14.00 -17.32 -14.21
C GLN A 181 -15.10 -17.66 -13.19
N LEU A 182 -16.03 -18.55 -13.53
CA LEU A 182 -17.07 -18.99 -12.59
C LEU A 182 -16.44 -19.87 -11.49
N PRO A 183 -16.85 -19.68 -10.22
CA PRO A 183 -16.50 -20.60 -9.14
C PRO A 183 -16.83 -22.06 -9.50
N LYS A 184 -16.00 -23.02 -9.06
CA LYS A 184 -16.11 -24.46 -9.39
C LYS A 184 -17.46 -25.10 -9.03
N ASP A 185 -18.25 -24.42 -8.22
CA ASP A 185 -19.61 -24.74 -7.79
C ASP A 185 -20.67 -24.56 -8.88
N GLY A 186 -20.33 -24.05 -10.07
CA GLY A 186 -21.20 -24.09 -11.27
C GLY A 186 -22.47 -23.24 -11.21
N GLU A 187 -22.68 -22.52 -10.10
CA GLU A 187 -23.75 -21.54 -9.95
C GLU A 187 -23.32 -20.20 -10.57
N PRO A 188 -24.11 -19.61 -11.50
CA PRO A 188 -23.85 -18.27 -12.00
C PRO A 188 -24.14 -17.26 -10.89
N LYS A 189 -23.16 -17.03 -10.01
CA LYS A 189 -23.21 -15.88 -9.09
C LYS A 189 -23.23 -14.63 -9.97
N LYS A 190 -24.42 -14.02 -10.12
CA LYS A 190 -24.65 -12.72 -10.79
C LYS A 190 -23.42 -11.82 -10.62
N ARG A 191 -22.87 -11.31 -11.74
CA ARG A 191 -21.79 -10.29 -11.86
C ARG A 191 -21.29 -9.86 -10.49
N SER A 192 -20.10 -10.35 -10.09
CA SER A 192 -19.47 -10.16 -8.76
C SER A 192 -20.20 -9.09 -7.97
N ARG A 193 -21.26 -9.49 -7.25
CA ARG A 193 -21.93 -8.54 -6.38
C ARG A 193 -20.85 -8.05 -5.45
N PHE A 194 -20.70 -6.74 -5.29
CA PHE A 194 -19.97 -6.17 -4.17
C PHE A 194 -20.43 -6.92 -2.93
N VAL A 195 -19.61 -7.87 -2.47
CA VAL A 195 -19.77 -8.42 -1.13
C VAL A 195 -19.11 -7.33 -0.30
N GLY A 196 -19.87 -6.27 -0.03
CA GLY A 196 -19.42 -5.11 0.70
C GLY A 196 -19.03 -5.53 2.10
N MET A 197 -17.85 -6.12 2.25
CA MET A 197 -17.16 -6.05 3.52
C MET A 197 -16.75 -4.60 3.65
N GLU A 198 -17.48 -3.91 4.53
CA GLU A 198 -17.10 -2.58 4.97
C GLU A 198 -15.71 -2.69 5.61
N TYR A 199 -14.78 -1.83 5.21
CA TYR A 199 -13.50 -1.74 5.89
C TYR A 199 -13.74 -1.40 7.35
N LEU A 200 -13.45 -2.35 8.23
CA LEU A 200 -13.43 -2.13 9.66
C LEU A 200 -12.04 -1.62 10.01
N ASP A 201 -11.96 -0.32 10.34
CA ASP A 201 -10.70 0.29 10.80
C ASP A 201 -10.20 -0.47 12.05
N PRO A 202 -9.08 -1.21 11.96
CA PRO A 202 -8.57 -2.01 13.07
C PRO A 202 -8.12 -1.14 14.25
N SER A 203 -7.93 0.17 14.05
CA SER A 203 -7.66 1.14 15.10
C SER A 203 -8.72 1.14 16.18
N PHE A 204 -9.99 0.95 15.86
CA PHE A 204 -11.07 0.95 16.85
C PHE A 204 -10.88 -0.16 17.89
N GLU A 205 -10.56 -1.38 17.44
CA GLU A 205 -10.28 -2.49 18.35
C GLU A 205 -9.00 -2.25 19.16
N ILE A 206 -7.97 -1.68 18.53
CA ILE A 206 -6.69 -1.42 19.21
C ILE A 206 -6.85 -0.33 20.28
N LEU A 207 -7.59 0.73 19.97
CA LEU A 207 -7.91 1.81 20.90
C LEU A 207 -8.80 1.30 22.05
N ALA A 208 -9.79 0.46 21.76
CA ALA A 208 -10.60 -0.21 22.77
C ALA A 208 -9.74 -1.09 23.71
N ARG A 209 -8.84 -1.91 23.16
CA ARG A 209 -7.90 -2.73 23.95
C ARG A 209 -6.94 -1.88 24.77
N LYS A 210 -6.51 -0.71 24.29
CA LYS A 210 -5.68 0.25 25.05
C LYS A 210 -6.47 0.88 26.20
N ALA A 211 -7.70 1.30 25.96
CA ALA A 211 -8.59 1.85 26.98
C ALA A 211 -8.87 0.82 28.09
N ASP A 212 -9.14 -0.43 27.72
CA ASP A 212 -9.32 -1.53 28.69
C ASP A 212 -8.06 -1.78 29.53
N LYS A 213 -6.88 -1.83 28.89
CA LYS A 213 -5.61 -1.98 29.62
C LYS A 213 -5.34 -0.82 30.58
N GLN A 214 -5.69 0.41 30.19
CA GLN A 214 -5.57 1.58 31.07
C GLN A 214 -6.57 1.52 32.23
N ALA A 215 -7.80 1.09 31.97
CA ALA A 215 -8.83 0.91 33.00
C ALA A 215 -8.42 -0.16 34.03
N VAL A 216 -7.90 -1.30 33.57
CA VAL A 216 -7.37 -2.38 34.44
C VAL A 216 -6.20 -1.87 35.28
N LYS A 217 -5.27 -1.12 34.69
CA LYS A 217 -4.12 -0.55 35.42
C LYS A 217 -4.58 0.46 36.47
N ALA A 218 -5.54 1.32 36.15
CA ALA A 218 -6.12 2.29 37.07
C ALA A 218 -6.89 1.62 38.23
N ALA A 219 -7.62 0.54 37.95
CA ALA A 219 -8.32 -0.25 38.96
C ALA A 219 -7.33 -0.96 39.92
N SER A 220 -6.26 -1.54 39.38
CA SER A 220 -5.21 -2.20 40.17
C SER A 220 -4.45 -1.21 41.08
N LEU A 221 -4.16 -0.01 40.58
CA LEU A 221 -3.58 1.09 41.37
C LEU A 221 -4.52 1.61 42.50
N ARG A 222 -5.84 1.56 42.29
CA ARG A 222 -6.82 1.91 43.34
C ARG A 222 -6.95 0.81 44.39
N ALA A 223 -6.82 -0.46 44.00
CA ALA A 223 -6.85 -1.60 44.92
C ALA A 223 -5.60 -1.67 45.81
N SER A 224 -4.43 -1.28 45.31
CA SER A 224 -3.17 -1.23 46.07
C SER A 224 -3.07 -0.08 47.09
N LYS A 225 -4.03 0.85 47.11
CA LYS A 225 -4.05 2.03 47.99
C LYS A 225 -5.08 1.91 49.14
N LYS A 226 -5.75 0.77 49.27
CA LYS A 226 -6.58 0.38 50.43
C LYS A 226 -5.86 -0.68 51.23
#